data_AF-A0A0G1I4N1-F1
#
_entry.id   AF-A0A0G1I4N1-F1
#
_cell.length_a   1.000
_cell.length_b   1.000
_cell.length_c   1.000
_cell.angle_alpha   90.00
_cell.angle_beta   90.00
_cell.angle_gamma   90.00
#
_symmetry.space_group_name_H-M   'P 1'
#
loop_
_entity.id
_entity.type
_entity.pdbx_description
1 polymer ?
#
loop_
_entity_poly.entity_id
_entity_poly.type
_entity_poly.pdbx_seq_one_letter_code
_entity_poly.pdbx_strand_id
1 'polypeptide(L)'
;MIIHIKKGKLPLKTAPDDQVFWLYGGGTLRNLEDLRSALQTMPGEVFFWHVNGLKNDFANWVEAVMADAALAQELRKVKRQGTAFNKVDLRLKRYY
;
A
#
# COMPACT_ATOMS: atom_id res chain seq x y z
N MET A 1 -14.17 -34.82 -10.15
CA MET A 1 -13.65 -34.49 -8.80
C MET A 1 -13.11 -33.06 -8.86
N ILE A 2 -13.90 -32.06 -8.45
CA ILE A 2 -13.49 -30.65 -8.50
C ILE A 2 -12.82 -30.31 -7.17
N ILE A 3 -11.50 -30.25 -7.17
CA ILE A 3 -10.68 -29.81 -6.04
C ILE A 3 -11.01 -28.34 -5.76
N HIS A 4 -11.78 -28.10 -4.70
CA HIS A 4 -12.00 -26.78 -4.15
C HIS A 4 -10.76 -26.40 -3.33
N ILE A 5 -9.79 -25.72 -3.95
CA ILE A 5 -8.68 -25.12 -3.22
C ILE A 5 -9.25 -23.94 -2.42
N LYS A 6 -9.51 -24.13 -1.12
CA LYS A 6 -9.71 -23.01 -0.20
C LYS A 6 -8.41 -22.21 -0.20
N LYS A 7 -8.41 -21.00 -0.77
CA LYS A 7 -7.28 -20.07 -0.65
C LYS A 7 -7.05 -19.78 0.84
N GLY A 8 -5.99 -20.36 1.41
CA GLY A 8 -5.56 -20.03 2.77
C GLY A 8 -5.20 -18.55 2.84
N LYS A 9 -5.57 -17.91 3.95
CA LYS A 9 -5.26 -16.51 4.24
C LYS A 9 -3.75 -16.33 4.29
N LEU A 10 -3.21 -15.41 3.49
CA LEU A 10 -1.77 -15.11 3.51
C LEU A 10 -1.46 -14.23 4.72
N PRO A 11 -0.35 -14.45 5.44
CA PRO A 11 0.08 -13.53 6.49
C PRO A 11 0.48 -12.17 5.88
N LEU A 12 0.18 -11.09 6.58
CA LEU A 12 0.57 -9.75 6.15
C LEU A 12 2.10 -9.59 6.25
N LYS A 13 2.72 -9.14 5.16
CA LYS A 13 4.16 -8.87 5.14
C LYS A 13 4.47 -7.59 5.93
N THR A 14 5.53 -7.65 6.73
CA THR A 14 6.08 -6.50 7.44
C THR A 14 7.45 -6.14 6.87
N ALA A 15 7.71 -4.85 6.69
CA ALA A 15 8.98 -4.33 6.21
C ALA A 15 10.08 -4.50 7.27
N PRO A 16 11.30 -4.86 6.85
CA PRO A 16 12.51 -4.68 7.65
C PRO A 16 12.67 -3.22 8.11
N ASP A 17 13.35 -3.01 9.24
CA ASP A 17 13.54 -1.67 9.84
C ASP A 17 14.19 -0.66 8.87
N ASP A 18 15.11 -1.11 8.03
CA ASP A 18 15.83 -0.31 7.04
C ASP A 18 15.03 -0.04 5.76
N GLN A 19 13.84 -0.63 5.63
CA GLN A 19 12.98 -0.55 4.43
C GLN A 19 11.56 -0.09 4.75
N VAL A 20 11.33 0.47 5.94
CA VAL A 20 10.05 1.13 6.26
C VAL A 20 9.82 2.33 5.34
N PHE A 21 8.55 2.65 5.08
CA PHE A 21 8.22 3.85 4.32
C PHE A 21 8.20 5.07 5.24
N TRP A 22 8.92 6.13 4.89
CA TRP A 22 8.95 7.37 5.67
C TRP A 22 7.96 8.37 5.10
N LEU A 23 7.02 8.83 5.93
CA LEU A 23 6.09 9.88 5.56
C LEU A 23 6.77 11.26 5.62
N TYR A 24 6.28 12.19 4.79
CA TYR A 24 6.75 13.56 4.80
C TYR A 24 6.26 14.21 6.10
N GLY A 25 7.15 14.86 6.85
CA GLY A 25 6.83 15.41 8.17
C GLY A 25 6.92 14.40 9.32
N GLY A 26 7.30 13.14 9.06
CA GLY A 26 7.53 12.12 10.08
C GLY A 26 6.49 11.01 10.12
N GLY A 27 6.81 9.95 10.86
CA GLY A 27 6.05 8.70 10.89
C GLY A 27 6.52 7.68 9.85
N THR A 28 6.33 6.40 10.16
CA THR A 28 6.77 5.29 9.33
C THR A 28 5.66 4.29 9.09
N LEU A 29 5.63 3.69 7.90
CA LEU A 29 4.73 2.60 7.55
C LEU A 29 5.54 1.32 7.39
N ARG A 30 5.10 0.24 8.03
CA ARG A 30 5.80 -1.04 8.02
C ARG A 30 5.06 -2.07 7.17
N ASN A 31 3.78 -1.89 6.87
CA ASN A 31 3.01 -2.83 6.08
C ASN A 31 1.83 -2.14 5.35
N LEU A 32 1.01 -2.92 4.66
CA LEU A 32 -0.16 -2.40 3.94
C LEU A 32 -1.30 -1.94 4.86
N GLU A 33 -1.42 -2.45 6.09
CA GLU A 33 -2.39 -1.95 7.07
C GLU A 33 -2.02 -0.54 7.54
N ASP A 34 -0.74 -0.29 7.82
CA ASP A 34 -0.25 1.05 8.15
C ASP A 34 -0.53 2.01 7.00
N LEU A 35 -0.21 1.60 5.76
CA LEU A 35 -0.48 2.40 4.57
C LEU A 35 -1.97 2.70 4.41
N ARG A 36 -2.86 1.70 4.59
CA ARG A 36 -4.31 1.89 4.54
C ARG A 36 -4.75 2.92 5.59
N SER A 37 -4.29 2.76 6.83
CA SER A 37 -4.66 3.62 7.96
C SER A 37 -4.16 5.05 7.76
N ALA A 38 -2.91 5.19 7.28
CA ALA A 38 -2.34 6.49 6.95
C ALA A 38 -3.09 7.15 5.78
N LEU A 39 -3.46 6.41 4.72
CA LEU A 39 -4.23 6.97 3.60
C LEU A 39 -5.62 7.44 4.02
N GLN A 40 -6.19 6.88 5.08
CA GLN A 40 -7.49 7.31 5.61
C GLN A 40 -7.41 8.66 6.33
N THR A 41 -6.31 8.95 7.02
CA THR A 41 -6.23 10.08 7.96
C THR A 41 -5.13 11.10 7.65
N MET A 42 -4.17 10.79 6.78
CA MET A 42 -3.05 11.70 6.49
C MET A 42 -3.54 13.01 5.86
N PRO A 43 -2.91 14.15 6.19
CA PRO A 43 -3.17 15.40 5.50
C PRO A 43 -2.91 15.27 3.99
N GLY A 44 -3.75 15.94 3.18
CA GLY A 44 -3.62 15.90 1.72
C GLY A 44 -2.28 16.43 1.20
N GLU A 45 -1.64 17.35 1.92
CA GLU A 45 -0.28 17.83 1.61
C GLU A 45 0.76 16.71 1.74
N VAL A 46 0.69 15.90 2.80
CA VAL A 46 1.59 14.75 3.02
C VAL A 46 1.39 13.74 1.90
N PHE A 47 0.14 13.48 1.51
CA PHE A 47 -0.14 12.63 0.36
C PHE A 47 0.47 13.18 -0.94
N PHE A 48 0.31 14.47 -1.21
CA PHE A 48 0.80 15.11 -2.44
C PHE A 48 2.34 15.10 -2.56
N TRP A 49 3.04 15.14 -1.43
CA TRP A 49 4.50 14.98 -1.41
C TRP A 49 4.97 13.62 -1.93
N HIS A 50 4.17 12.57 -1.75
CA HIS A 50 4.47 11.20 -2.20
C HIS A 50 3.81 10.85 -3.53
N VAL A 51 2.70 11.49 -3.85
CA VAL A 51 1.89 11.18 -5.05
C VAL A 51 1.55 12.46 -5.80
N ASN A 52 2.07 12.59 -7.01
CA ASN A 52 1.78 13.71 -7.89
C ASN A 52 1.83 13.27 -9.37
N GLY A 53 1.87 14.23 -10.30
CA GLY A 53 1.89 13.93 -11.74
C GLY A 53 3.13 13.18 -12.23
N LEU A 54 4.21 13.18 -11.46
CA LEU A 54 5.51 12.61 -11.83
C LEU A 54 5.84 11.31 -11.09
N LYS A 55 5.31 11.14 -9.86
CA LYS A 55 5.68 10.01 -9.00
C LYS A 55 4.52 9.49 -8.16
N ASN A 56 4.67 8.24 -7.73
CA ASN A 56 3.89 7.63 -6.67
C ASN A 56 4.83 6.75 -5.83
N ASP A 57 5.33 7.33 -4.74
CA ASP A 57 6.35 6.68 -3.91
C ASP A 57 5.78 5.47 -3.15
N PHE A 58 4.49 5.51 -2.80
CA PHE A 58 3.80 4.34 -2.23
C PHE A 58 3.82 3.15 -3.19
N ALA A 59 3.59 3.38 -4.49
CA ALA A 59 3.64 2.31 -5.48
C ALA A 59 5.05 1.69 -5.57
N ASN A 60 6.09 2.51 -5.55
CA ASN A 60 7.47 2.04 -5.60
C ASN A 60 7.81 1.18 -4.37
N TRP A 61 7.41 1.63 -3.18
CA TRP A 61 7.62 0.88 -1.94
C TRP A 61 6.81 -0.43 -1.88
N VAL A 62 5.55 -0.40 -2.34
CA VAL A 62 4.71 -1.60 -2.40
C VAL A 62 5.31 -2.65 -3.35
N GLU A 63 5.88 -2.22 -4.48
CA GLU A 63 6.55 -3.14 -5.40
C GLU A 63 7.85 -3.70 -4.81
N ALA A 64 8.75 -2.83 -4.36
CA ALA A 64 10.10 -3.21 -3.95
C ALA A 64 10.13 -3.92 -2.61
N VAL A 65 9.37 -3.43 -1.62
CA VAL A 65 9.44 -3.90 -0.23
C VAL A 65 8.29 -4.85 0.08
N MET A 66 7.06 -4.53 -0.32
CA MET A 66 5.91 -5.43 -0.07
C MET A 66 5.85 -6.59 -1.08
N ALA A 67 6.65 -6.54 -2.16
CA ALA A 67 6.65 -7.51 -3.24
C ALA A 67 5.27 -7.71 -3.89
N ASP A 68 4.43 -6.66 -3.92
CA ASP A 68 3.11 -6.69 -4.54
C ASP A 68 3.07 -5.81 -5.79
N ALA A 69 3.68 -6.30 -6.87
CA ALA A 69 3.72 -5.62 -8.17
C ALA A 69 2.31 -5.33 -8.73
N ALA A 70 1.33 -6.20 -8.45
CA ALA A 70 -0.03 -5.99 -8.93
C ALA A 70 -0.69 -4.78 -8.25
N LEU A 71 -0.52 -4.61 -6.93
CA LEU A 71 -1.03 -3.42 -6.24
C LEU A 71 -0.25 -2.18 -6.66
N ALA A 72 1.07 -2.29 -6.78
CA ALA A 72 1.92 -1.19 -7.22
C ALA A 72 1.48 -0.64 -8.60
N GLN A 73 1.22 -1.51 -9.58
CA GLN A 73 0.73 -1.09 -10.89
C GLN A 73 -0.63 -0.38 -10.82
N GLU A 74 -1.52 -0.79 -9.93
CA GLU A 74 -2.78 -0.08 -9.69
C GLU A 74 -2.53 1.30 -9.07
N LEU A 75 -1.67 1.38 -8.05
CA LEU A 75 -1.34 2.63 -7.36
C LEU A 75 -0.66 3.64 -8.28
N ARG A 76 0.21 3.22 -9.21
CA ARG A 76 0.85 4.13 -10.19
C ARG A 76 -0.15 4.95 -11.02
N LYS A 77 -1.36 4.43 -11.22
CA LYS A 77 -2.43 5.10 -11.97
C LYS A 77 -3.27 6.04 -11.11
N VAL A 78 -3.07 6.03 -9.79
CA VAL A 78 -3.86 6.77 -8.83
C VAL A 78 -3.22 8.11 -8.51
N LYS A 79 -4.02 9.17 -8.59
CA LYS A 79 -3.64 10.56 -8.24
C LYS A 79 -4.38 11.13 -7.04
N ARG A 80 -5.32 10.37 -6.46
CA ARG A 80 -6.21 10.83 -5.38
C ARG A 80 -6.08 9.90 -4.18
N GLN A 81 -5.93 10.50 -3.00
CA GLN A 81 -5.76 9.79 -1.73
C GLN A 81 -6.87 8.77 -1.46
N GLY A 82 -8.14 9.16 -1.60
CA GLY A 82 -9.27 8.24 -1.38
C GLY A 82 -9.30 7.05 -2.37
N THR A 83 -8.85 7.25 -3.61
CA THR A 83 -8.74 6.14 -4.57
C THR A 83 -7.58 5.20 -4.19
N ALA A 84 -6.47 5.74 -3.67
CA ALA A 84 -5.35 4.93 -3.20
C ALA A 84 -5.78 4.10 -2.00
N PHE A 85 -6.48 4.71 -1.04
CA PHE A 85 -7.09 4.03 0.10
C PHE A 85 -7.95 2.84 -0.36
N ASN A 86 -8.89 3.06 -1.28
CA ASN A 86 -9.77 2.00 -1.77
C ASN A 86 -9.00 0.84 -2.43
N LYS A 87 -7.90 1.13 -3.16
CA LYS A 87 -7.07 0.09 -3.77
C LYS A 87 -6.33 -0.75 -2.73
N VAL A 88 -5.76 -0.10 -1.71
CA VAL A 88 -5.08 -0.79 -0.62
C VAL A 88 -6.07 -1.58 0.25
N ASP A 89 -7.22 -1.01 0.59
CA ASP A 89 -8.28 -1.68 1.35
C ASP A 89 -8.80 -2.93 0.62
N LEU A 90 -9.08 -2.80 -0.69
CA LEU A 90 -9.48 -3.95 -1.51
C LEU A 90 -8.38 -5.01 -1.57
N ARG A 91 -7.10 -4.62 -1.64
CA ARG A 91 -5.98 -5.56 -1.62
C ARG A 91 -5.91 -6.33 -0.31
N LEU A 92 -6.11 -5.66 0.83
CA LEU A 92 -6.05 -6.24 2.16
C LEU A 92 -7.11 -7.34 2.40
N LYS A 93 -8.26 -7.28 1.71
CA LYS A 93 -9.28 -8.35 1.75
C LYS A 93 -8.79 -9.71 1.26
N ARG A 94 -7.59 -9.81 0.69
CA ARG A 94 -6.95 -11.09 0.33
C ARG A 94 -6.22 -11.76 1.51
N TYR A 95 -5.98 -11.02 2.59
CA TYR A 95 -5.25 -11.47 3.78
C TYR A 95 -6.19 -11.87 4.92
N TYR A 96 -7.46 -11.44 4.90
CA TYR A 96 -8.50 -11.81 5.87
C TYR A 96 -9.58 -12.70 5.25
#